data_AF-A0A3D2DPF4-F1
#
_entry.id   AF-A0A3D2DPF4-F1
#
_cell.length_a   1.000
_cell.length_b   1.000
_cell.length_c   1.000
_cell.angle_alpha   90.00
_cell.angle_beta   90.00
_cell.angle_gamma   90.00
#
_symmetry.space_group_name_H-M   'P 1'
#
loop_
_entity.id
_entity.type
_entity.pdbx_description
1 polymer ?
#
loop_
_entity_poly.entity_id
_entity_poly.type
_entity_poly.pdbx_seq_one_letter_code
_entity_poly.pdbx_strand_id
1 'polypeptide(L)'
;MQDKSKVIFNNEIDRKAYRKAINSKKKYARKYGDDSNADYKVTIKKNKYIGDMLGVYDVRVADKPASVSNGNKEEFETDKGIIVGNIRMGFGHYRISMAIASAANALGYVPYWMDLNSYDNTTCTKVIRAQNDLYSLGSRLSQKSRLFNRLVWEPMNYEGFRKLSYNASDQKNAELMAPVYKNVPKDIPVIATHVWPAQAAVHAGMKNVVNAIPDNWPMALHLSEGSIHTVQTHYAYQGYRILNGMDGNKVLNEMPADSLVYTGHYIDHELVANIEADCNARIARKQNGKPMRFLLTIGGAGAQKEIFAHIIKYLIPYIKKNKAVLYVNVGDYKNVWDELIRDIPQMRELATEHFNNWKDTKAFATKALSASQINNSDVVTDNNRDDNSKNITADNSSEDTSDNITGIHGFYHKNIFEAVYCTNLLMRSADVLVTKPSELAFYPVPKLFIKRVGGHEQWGAVHSAEIGDGTLECRDIPHTLQMIKLFMEDDTYITDMCKNIKKNKQMGIYNGAYEAVKLAVNMKKSDI
;
A
#
# COMPACT_ATOMS: atom_id res chain seq x y z
N MET A 1 -28.44 20.14 -6.21
CA MET A 1 -27.02 19.87 -5.94
C MET A 1 -26.23 20.23 -7.21
N GLN A 2 -25.13 20.96 -7.10
CA GLN A 2 -24.29 21.34 -8.24
C GLN A 2 -23.61 20.10 -8.85
N ASP A 3 -23.50 20.04 -10.18
CA ASP A 3 -22.83 18.94 -10.87
C ASP A 3 -21.32 18.97 -10.58
N LYS A 4 -20.83 17.94 -9.90
CA LYS A 4 -19.45 17.79 -9.41
C LYS A 4 -18.40 17.69 -10.51
N SER A 5 -18.82 17.43 -11.75
CA SER A 5 -17.91 17.44 -12.92
C SER A 5 -17.87 18.81 -13.61
N LYS A 6 -18.79 19.71 -13.27
CA LYS A 6 -18.86 21.07 -13.84
C LYS A 6 -18.08 22.08 -12.99
N VAL A 7 -18.08 21.90 -11.67
CA VAL A 7 -17.32 22.73 -10.72
C VAL A 7 -16.61 21.82 -9.74
N ILE A 8 -15.29 22.01 -9.61
CA ILE A 8 -14.42 21.23 -8.72
C ILE A 8 -13.70 22.23 -7.79
N PHE A 9 -13.95 22.14 -6.49
CA PHE A 9 -13.44 23.04 -5.45
C PHE A 9 -13.58 24.52 -5.83
N ASN A 10 -14.79 24.95 -6.19
CA ASN A 10 -15.11 26.31 -6.65
C ASN A 10 -14.44 26.74 -7.97
N ASN A 11 -13.84 25.82 -8.73
CA ASN A 11 -13.28 26.11 -10.05
C ASN A 11 -14.22 25.60 -11.15
N GLU A 12 -14.74 26.51 -11.99
CA GLU A 12 -15.59 26.13 -13.12
C GLU A 12 -14.77 25.47 -14.23
N ILE A 13 -15.23 24.31 -14.67
CA ILE A 13 -14.64 23.55 -15.77
C ILE A 13 -15.12 24.13 -17.10
N ASP A 14 -14.17 24.37 -18.01
CA ASP A 14 -14.47 24.83 -19.37
C ASP A 14 -15.60 24.03 -20.02
N ARG A 15 -16.50 24.73 -20.72
CA ARG A 15 -17.67 24.15 -21.37
C ARG A 15 -17.31 23.02 -22.34
N LYS A 16 -16.17 23.11 -23.05
CA LYS A 16 -15.73 22.05 -23.98
C LYS A 16 -15.24 20.81 -23.20
N ALA A 17 -14.45 20.99 -22.14
CA ALA A 17 -14.03 19.92 -21.24
C ALA A 17 -15.23 19.24 -20.54
N TYR A 18 -16.20 20.01 -20.03
CA TYR A 18 -17.40 19.47 -19.42
C TYR A 18 -18.27 18.68 -20.42
N ARG A 19 -18.44 19.18 -21.65
CA ARG A 19 -19.11 18.41 -22.73
C ARG A 19 -18.38 17.11 -23.04
N LYS A 20 -17.03 17.11 -23.03
CA LYS A 20 -16.21 15.91 -23.20
C LYS A 20 -16.48 14.90 -22.07
N ALA A 21 -16.57 15.35 -20.83
CA ALA A 21 -16.92 14.51 -19.67
C ALA A 21 -18.30 13.83 -19.85
N ILE A 22 -19.33 14.59 -20.24
CA ILE A 22 -20.67 14.02 -20.52
C ILE A 22 -20.60 12.98 -21.64
N ASN A 23 -19.89 13.28 -22.72
CA ASN A 23 -19.75 12.36 -23.85
C ASN A 23 -18.96 11.10 -23.47
N SER A 24 -17.97 11.23 -22.58
CA SER A 24 -17.23 10.12 -21.99
C SER A 24 -18.17 9.17 -21.25
N LYS A 25 -19.00 9.68 -20.33
CA LYS A 25 -19.99 8.87 -19.61
C LYS A 25 -20.93 8.15 -20.58
N LYS A 26 -21.49 8.86 -21.56
CA LYS A 26 -22.37 8.26 -22.60
C LYS A 26 -21.68 7.16 -23.42
N LYS A 27 -20.37 7.31 -23.67
CA LYS A 27 -19.58 6.28 -24.37
C LYS A 27 -19.38 5.06 -23.48
N TYR A 28 -19.09 5.26 -22.20
CA TYR A 28 -18.86 4.19 -21.24
C TYR A 28 -20.16 3.42 -20.98
N ALA A 29 -21.27 4.13 -20.80
CA ALA A 29 -22.60 3.54 -20.67
C ALA A 29 -22.95 2.63 -21.86
N ARG A 30 -22.73 3.11 -23.09
CA ARG A 30 -22.96 2.31 -24.31
C ARG A 30 -22.05 1.08 -24.41
N LYS A 31 -20.81 1.17 -23.93
CA LYS A 31 -19.82 0.10 -24.08
C LYS A 31 -19.90 -0.95 -22.97
N TYR A 32 -20.20 -0.54 -21.73
CA TYR A 32 -20.08 -1.37 -20.54
C TYR A 32 -21.42 -1.68 -19.87
N GLY A 33 -22.50 -0.99 -20.26
CA GLY A 33 -23.81 -1.05 -19.62
C GLY A 33 -24.13 0.24 -18.86
N ASP A 34 -25.40 0.40 -18.48
CA ASP A 34 -25.86 1.49 -17.62
C ASP A 34 -26.75 0.92 -16.52
N ASP A 35 -26.19 0.83 -15.32
CA ASP A 35 -26.87 0.27 -14.14
C ASP A 35 -27.51 1.36 -13.28
N SER A 36 -27.75 2.57 -13.82
CA SER A 36 -28.34 3.68 -13.05
C SER A 36 -29.66 3.32 -12.35
N ASN A 37 -30.41 2.35 -12.90
CA ASN A 37 -31.67 1.85 -12.34
C ASN A 37 -31.55 0.48 -11.64
N ALA A 38 -30.35 -0.10 -11.54
CA ALA A 38 -30.15 -1.40 -10.90
C ALA A 38 -30.49 -1.34 -9.41
N ASP A 39 -30.87 -2.50 -8.85
CA ASP A 39 -31.17 -2.66 -7.43
C ASP A 39 -30.42 -3.85 -6.83
N TYR A 40 -29.09 -3.75 -6.85
CA TYR A 40 -28.24 -4.82 -6.35
C TYR A 40 -28.46 -5.08 -4.87
N LYS A 41 -28.59 -6.35 -4.50
CA LYS A 41 -28.64 -6.78 -3.10
C LYS A 41 -27.24 -6.80 -2.51
N VAL A 42 -27.16 -6.40 -1.24
CA VAL A 42 -25.91 -6.36 -0.47
C VAL A 42 -25.92 -7.50 0.53
N THR A 43 -24.82 -8.25 0.61
CA THR A 43 -24.60 -9.28 1.64
C THR A 43 -23.21 -9.10 2.24
N ILE A 44 -23.10 -9.29 3.55
CA ILE A 44 -21.83 -9.20 4.28
C ILE A 44 -21.33 -10.61 4.56
N LYS A 45 -20.02 -10.82 4.42
CA LYS A 45 -19.38 -12.11 4.71
C LYS A 45 -17.98 -11.90 5.25
N LYS A 46 -17.61 -12.58 6.33
CA LYS A 46 -16.23 -12.55 6.85
C LYS A 46 -15.24 -12.90 5.75
N ASN A 47 -14.21 -12.06 5.56
CA ASN A 47 -13.23 -12.27 4.51
C ASN A 47 -12.37 -13.50 4.86
N LYS A 48 -12.24 -14.44 3.91
CA LYS A 48 -11.55 -15.72 4.13
C LYS A 48 -10.05 -15.57 4.43
N TYR A 49 -9.41 -14.52 3.93
CA TYR A 49 -7.94 -14.40 3.92
C TYR A 49 -7.43 -13.40 4.95
N ILE A 50 -8.13 -12.28 5.10
CA ILE A 50 -7.75 -11.19 6.02
C ILE A 50 -8.79 -10.93 7.11
N GLY A 51 -9.89 -11.69 7.14
CA GLY A 51 -10.95 -11.48 8.13
C GLY A 51 -10.50 -11.75 9.56
N ASP A 52 -9.76 -12.82 9.81
CA ASP A 52 -9.24 -13.12 11.16
C ASP A 52 -8.09 -12.20 11.57
N MET A 53 -7.28 -11.78 10.59
CA MET A 53 -6.07 -11.01 10.84
C MET A 53 -6.36 -9.52 11.01
N LEU A 54 -7.26 -8.97 10.21
CA LEU A 54 -7.55 -7.53 10.12
C LEU A 54 -9.01 -7.19 10.48
N GLY A 55 -9.81 -8.15 10.95
CA GLY A 55 -11.22 -7.93 11.31
C GLY A 55 -12.15 -7.68 10.12
N VAL A 56 -11.75 -8.07 8.91
CA VAL A 56 -12.41 -7.65 7.66
C VAL A 56 -13.63 -8.50 7.28
N TYR A 57 -14.69 -7.82 6.87
CA TYR A 57 -15.89 -8.41 6.26
C TYR A 57 -16.09 -7.89 4.85
N ASP A 58 -16.22 -8.77 3.86
CA ASP A 58 -16.51 -8.40 2.47
C ASP A 58 -17.95 -7.91 2.32
N VAL A 59 -18.12 -6.76 1.67
CA VAL A 59 -19.40 -6.29 1.14
C VAL A 59 -19.56 -6.85 -0.27
N ARG A 60 -20.49 -7.78 -0.45
CA ARG A 60 -20.80 -8.39 -1.75
C ARG A 60 -22.06 -7.76 -2.34
N VAL A 61 -21.99 -7.42 -3.63
CA VAL A 61 -23.05 -6.75 -4.39
C VAL A 61 -23.42 -7.63 -5.59
N ALA A 62 -24.69 -8.01 -5.72
CA ALA A 62 -25.18 -8.86 -6.80
C ALA A 62 -26.68 -8.66 -7.09
N ASP A 63 -27.16 -9.09 -8.25
CA ASP A 63 -28.59 -9.01 -8.63
C ASP A 63 -29.50 -9.87 -7.74
N LYS A 64 -28.98 -11.01 -7.28
CA LYS A 64 -29.66 -11.93 -6.35
C LYS A 64 -28.82 -12.06 -5.09
N PRO A 65 -29.45 -12.15 -3.90
CA PRO A 65 -28.71 -12.45 -2.68
C PRO A 65 -28.05 -13.82 -2.83
N ALA A 66 -26.78 -13.94 -2.41
CA ALA A 66 -26.11 -15.22 -2.38
C ALA A 66 -26.90 -16.20 -1.49
N SER A 67 -26.97 -17.48 -1.87
CA SER A 67 -27.49 -18.52 -0.98
C SER A 67 -26.59 -18.57 0.26
N VAL A 68 -27.14 -18.16 1.39
CA VAL A 68 -26.42 -18.13 2.66
C VAL A 68 -26.25 -19.59 3.12
N SER A 69 -25.12 -20.20 2.82
CA SER A 69 -24.72 -21.45 3.47
C SER A 69 -24.21 -21.14 4.87
N ASN A 70 -24.94 -21.64 5.88
CA ASN A 70 -24.64 -21.64 7.32
C ASN A 70 -23.40 -20.84 7.76
N GLY A 71 -23.63 -19.58 8.18
CA GLY A 71 -22.63 -18.72 8.80
C GLY A 71 -22.93 -17.23 8.58
N ASN A 72 -23.75 -16.68 9.48
CA ASN A 72 -24.06 -15.27 9.74
C ASN A 72 -24.51 -14.39 8.56
N LYS A 73 -25.82 -14.07 8.51
CA LYS A 73 -26.27 -12.78 7.96
C LYS A 73 -25.80 -11.70 8.92
N GLU A 74 -24.67 -11.09 8.66
CA GLU A 74 -24.29 -9.87 9.38
C GLU A 74 -24.96 -8.71 8.64
N GLU A 75 -25.88 -8.04 9.32
CA GLU A 75 -26.30 -6.71 8.88
C GLU A 75 -25.15 -5.73 9.13
N PHE A 76 -25.19 -4.57 8.48
CA PHE A 76 -24.20 -3.54 8.79
C PHE A 76 -24.35 -3.11 10.25
N GLU A 77 -23.26 -3.17 11.01
CA GLU A 77 -23.16 -2.46 12.27
C GLU A 77 -23.07 -0.97 11.98
N THR A 78 -24.20 -0.26 12.00
CA THR A 78 -24.22 1.15 11.62
C THR A 78 -23.36 2.01 12.52
N ASP A 79 -23.17 1.62 13.80
CA ASP A 79 -22.44 2.40 14.80
C ASP A 79 -20.93 2.21 14.77
N LYS A 80 -20.48 0.99 14.54
CA LYS A 80 -19.06 0.63 14.52
C LYS A 80 -18.51 0.35 13.12
N GLY A 81 -19.38 0.28 12.12
CA GLY A 81 -19.01 -0.06 10.76
C GLY A 81 -18.26 1.07 10.06
N ILE A 82 -17.24 0.70 9.29
CA ILE A 82 -16.51 1.59 8.39
C ILE A 82 -16.34 0.89 7.05
N ILE A 83 -16.79 1.49 5.97
CA ILE A 83 -16.55 0.97 4.62
C ILE A 83 -15.14 1.34 4.18
N VAL A 84 -14.36 0.34 3.78
CA VAL A 84 -13.06 0.51 3.12
C VAL A 84 -13.25 0.29 1.62
N GLY A 85 -13.52 1.38 0.90
CA GLY A 85 -13.78 1.38 -0.54
C GLY A 85 -12.49 1.29 -1.36
N ASN A 86 -12.37 0.31 -2.24
CA ASN A 86 -11.13 0.08 -2.97
C ASN A 86 -11.32 -0.48 -4.38
N ILE A 87 -10.23 -0.49 -5.14
CA ILE A 87 -10.12 -1.15 -6.45
C ILE A 87 -8.80 -1.91 -6.54
N ARG A 88 -8.78 -2.94 -7.36
CA ARG A 88 -7.55 -3.66 -7.74
C ARG A 88 -6.91 -3.01 -8.96
N MET A 89 -6.08 -2.00 -8.73
CA MET A 89 -5.13 -1.44 -9.70
C MET A 89 -3.70 -1.56 -9.15
N GLY A 90 -3.10 -2.74 -9.30
CA GLY A 90 -1.83 -3.08 -8.64
C GLY A 90 -1.98 -3.41 -7.16
N PHE A 91 -0.86 -3.46 -6.44
CA PHE A 91 -0.81 -3.82 -5.01
C PHE A 91 -0.99 -2.62 -4.06
N GLY A 92 -0.76 -1.40 -4.55
CA GLY A 92 -0.72 -0.18 -3.74
C GLY A 92 -2.03 0.14 -3.03
N HIS A 93 -3.13 0.22 -3.78
CA HIS A 93 -4.44 0.55 -3.20
C HIS A 93 -4.88 -0.45 -2.14
N TYR A 94 -4.74 -1.75 -2.43
CA TYR A 94 -5.05 -2.81 -1.45
C TYR A 94 -4.19 -2.71 -0.20
N ARG A 95 -2.91 -2.36 -0.34
CA ARG A 95 -2.01 -2.17 0.80
C ARG A 95 -2.51 -1.05 1.71
N ILE A 96 -2.95 0.08 1.15
CA ILE A 96 -3.55 1.17 1.92
C ILE A 96 -4.90 0.74 2.49
N SER A 97 -5.73 0.01 1.75
CA SER A 97 -7.00 -0.53 2.26
C SER A 97 -6.78 -1.45 3.47
N MET A 98 -5.77 -2.32 3.42
CA MET A 98 -5.40 -3.18 4.55
C MET A 98 -4.92 -2.35 5.74
N ALA A 99 -4.15 -1.27 5.52
CA ALA A 99 -3.73 -0.37 6.58
C ALA A 99 -4.92 0.33 7.26
N ILE A 100 -5.88 0.84 6.47
CA ILE A 100 -7.13 1.43 7.01
C ILE A 100 -7.94 0.39 7.78
N ALA A 101 -8.13 -0.80 7.22
CA ALA A 101 -8.87 -1.87 7.88
C ALA A 101 -8.23 -2.31 9.21
N SER A 102 -6.90 -2.49 9.20
CA SER A 102 -6.11 -2.78 10.38
C SER A 102 -6.28 -1.71 11.47
N ALA A 103 -6.11 -0.43 11.11
CA ALA A 103 -6.28 0.68 12.05
C ALA A 103 -7.71 0.77 12.60
N ALA A 104 -8.72 0.56 11.76
CA ALA A 104 -10.12 0.52 12.17
C ALA A 104 -10.39 -0.60 13.19
N ASN A 105 -9.93 -1.82 12.89
CA ASN A 105 -10.06 -2.97 13.79
C ASN A 105 -9.35 -2.73 15.13
N ALA A 106 -8.12 -2.19 15.10
CA ALA A 106 -7.36 -1.86 16.31
C ALA A 106 -8.04 -0.77 17.17
N LEU A 107 -8.83 0.12 16.55
CA LEU A 107 -9.66 1.12 17.24
C LEU A 107 -11.03 0.58 17.70
N GLY A 108 -11.33 -0.70 17.44
CA GLY A 108 -12.59 -1.34 17.83
C GLY A 108 -13.76 -1.14 16.85
N TYR A 109 -13.48 -0.71 15.62
CA TYR A 109 -14.46 -0.60 14.52
C TYR A 109 -14.47 -1.87 13.66
N VAL A 110 -15.56 -2.04 12.90
CA VAL A 110 -15.76 -3.17 11.98
C VAL A 110 -15.46 -2.73 10.54
N PRO A 111 -14.31 -3.12 9.96
CA PRO A 111 -13.97 -2.76 8.58
C PRO A 111 -14.71 -3.62 7.56
N TYR A 112 -15.55 -2.97 6.76
CA TYR A 112 -16.30 -3.54 5.65
C TYR A 112 -15.58 -3.30 4.33
N TRP A 113 -15.02 -4.36 3.75
CA TRP A 113 -14.25 -4.32 2.52
C TRP A 113 -15.15 -4.24 1.28
N MET A 114 -15.14 -3.09 0.63
CA MET A 114 -15.94 -2.82 -0.56
C MET A 114 -15.02 -2.68 -1.78
N ASP A 115 -14.71 -3.82 -2.40
CA ASP A 115 -13.89 -3.89 -3.62
C ASP A 115 -14.76 -3.83 -4.87
N LEU A 116 -14.70 -2.68 -5.55
CA LEU A 116 -15.49 -2.41 -6.75
C LEU A 116 -15.07 -3.28 -7.94
N ASN A 117 -13.92 -3.99 -7.89
CA ASN A 117 -13.55 -4.98 -8.92
C ASN A 117 -14.21 -6.35 -8.72
N SER A 118 -14.82 -6.59 -7.54
CA SER A 118 -15.31 -7.90 -7.12
C SER A 118 -16.78 -8.18 -7.46
N TYR A 119 -17.48 -7.20 -8.07
CA TYR A 119 -18.90 -7.30 -8.40
C TYR A 119 -19.08 -7.68 -9.86
N ASP A 120 -18.97 -8.98 -10.14
CA ASP A 120 -19.09 -9.50 -11.49
C ASP A 120 -20.38 -9.02 -12.17
N ASN A 121 -20.28 -8.75 -13.46
CA ASN A 121 -21.36 -8.29 -14.35
C ASN A 121 -21.84 -6.84 -14.15
N THR A 122 -21.45 -6.14 -13.08
CA THR A 122 -21.78 -4.70 -12.92
C THR A 122 -21.01 -3.83 -13.92
N THR A 123 -21.62 -2.73 -14.33
CA THR A 123 -21.02 -1.66 -15.15
C THR A 123 -19.79 -1.09 -14.45
N CYS A 124 -19.88 -0.89 -13.13
CA CYS A 124 -18.78 -0.46 -12.27
C CYS A 124 -17.53 -1.31 -12.50
N THR A 125 -17.63 -2.62 -12.30
CA THR A 125 -16.53 -3.56 -12.49
C THR A 125 -16.00 -3.56 -13.92
N LYS A 126 -16.88 -3.54 -14.92
CA LYS A 126 -16.48 -3.54 -16.35
C LYS A 126 -15.68 -2.30 -16.72
N VAL A 127 -16.09 -1.12 -16.23
CA VAL A 127 -15.36 0.15 -16.45
C VAL A 127 -13.98 0.07 -15.81
N ILE A 128 -13.90 -0.34 -14.55
CA ILE A 128 -12.64 -0.42 -13.80
C ILE A 128 -11.67 -1.42 -14.45
N ARG A 129 -12.15 -2.62 -14.82
CA ARG A 129 -11.35 -3.64 -15.51
C ARG A 129 -10.75 -3.09 -16.81
N ALA A 130 -11.56 -2.45 -17.64
CA ALA A 130 -11.09 -1.92 -18.91
C ALA A 130 -10.01 -0.83 -18.76
N GLN A 131 -10.15 0.04 -17.74
CA GLN A 131 -9.14 1.06 -17.45
C GLN A 131 -7.84 0.44 -16.91
N ASN A 132 -7.96 -0.59 -16.06
CA ASN A 132 -6.81 -1.33 -15.54
C ASN A 132 -6.04 -2.06 -16.64
N ASP A 133 -6.75 -2.68 -17.59
CA ASP A 133 -6.12 -3.35 -18.73
C ASP A 133 -5.37 -2.36 -19.62
N LEU A 134 -5.95 -1.17 -19.84
CA LEU A 134 -5.32 -0.11 -20.61
C LEU A 134 -4.05 0.43 -19.93
N TYR A 135 -4.11 0.70 -18.63
CA TYR A 135 -2.95 1.14 -17.85
C TYR A 135 -1.85 0.07 -17.84
N SER A 136 -2.23 -1.20 -17.60
CA SER A 136 -1.30 -2.33 -17.59
C SER A 136 -0.63 -2.53 -18.96
N LEU A 137 -1.36 -2.36 -20.05
CA LEU A 137 -0.81 -2.39 -21.40
C LEU A 137 0.20 -1.25 -21.61
N GLY A 138 -0.16 -0.03 -21.23
CA GLY A 138 0.74 1.13 -21.32
C GLY A 138 2.01 0.97 -20.49
N SER A 139 1.91 0.43 -19.27
CA SER A 139 3.06 0.14 -18.41
C SER A 139 3.99 -0.92 -19.00
N ARG A 140 3.45 -1.96 -19.65
CA ARG A 140 4.29 -2.94 -20.36
C ARG A 140 4.98 -2.34 -21.59
N LEU A 141 4.30 -1.44 -22.30
CA LEU A 141 4.89 -0.74 -23.45
C LEU A 141 5.98 0.26 -23.00
N SER A 142 5.79 0.92 -21.86
CA SER A 142 6.75 1.88 -21.29
C SER A 142 8.08 1.22 -20.95
N GLN A 143 8.05 -0.04 -20.52
CA GLN A 143 9.27 -0.82 -20.26
C GLN A 143 10.06 -1.16 -21.53
N LYS A 144 9.41 -1.21 -22.70
CA LYS A 144 10.01 -1.66 -23.96
C LYS A 144 10.42 -0.54 -24.90
N SER A 145 9.88 0.67 -24.74
CA SER A 145 10.06 1.77 -25.71
C SER A 145 10.35 3.11 -25.04
N ARG A 146 11.59 3.59 -25.20
CA ARG A 146 12.01 4.94 -24.79
C ARG A 146 11.24 6.03 -25.53
N LEU A 147 10.87 5.78 -26.79
CA LEU A 147 10.11 6.74 -27.60
C LEU A 147 8.67 6.86 -27.09
N PHE A 148 8.02 5.73 -26.78
CA PHE A 148 6.69 5.73 -26.15
C PHE A 148 6.72 6.44 -24.79
N ASN A 149 7.79 6.25 -24.00
CA ASN A 149 7.95 6.97 -22.73
C ASN A 149 7.96 8.47 -22.93
N ARG A 150 8.83 8.94 -23.83
CA ARG A 150 9.01 10.37 -24.08
C ARG A 150 7.76 11.03 -24.67
N LEU A 151 7.03 10.34 -25.54
CA LEU A 151 5.93 10.94 -26.31
C LEU A 151 4.54 10.70 -25.70
N VAL A 152 4.35 9.64 -24.92
CA VAL A 152 3.01 9.22 -24.46
C VAL A 152 2.97 8.98 -22.95
N TRP A 153 3.81 8.09 -22.43
CA TRP A 153 3.71 7.64 -21.03
C TRP A 153 4.01 8.75 -20.03
N GLU A 154 5.14 9.44 -20.17
CA GLU A 154 5.54 10.52 -19.25
C GLU A 154 4.64 11.75 -19.38
N PRO A 155 4.31 12.27 -20.59
CA PRO A 155 3.37 13.40 -20.70
C PRO A 155 2.00 13.09 -20.10
N MET A 156 1.50 11.86 -20.24
CA MET A 156 0.22 11.46 -19.63
C MET A 156 0.32 11.41 -18.10
N ASN A 157 1.35 10.75 -17.56
CA ASN A 157 1.51 10.56 -16.12
C ASN A 157 1.82 11.87 -15.38
N TYR A 158 2.54 12.80 -15.99
CA TYR A 158 2.97 14.02 -15.33
C TYR A 158 2.01 15.19 -15.54
N GLU A 159 1.49 15.35 -16.76
CA GLU A 159 0.68 16.50 -17.15
C GLU A 159 -0.77 16.13 -17.51
N GLY A 160 -1.02 14.92 -18.03
CA GLY A 160 -2.37 14.46 -18.35
C GLY A 160 -3.24 14.29 -17.11
N PHE A 161 -2.79 13.43 -16.19
CA PHE A 161 -3.48 13.12 -14.93
C PHE A 161 -3.52 14.29 -13.94
N ARG A 162 -2.67 15.30 -14.13
CA ARG A 162 -2.62 16.49 -13.30
C ARG A 162 -3.81 17.42 -13.51
N LYS A 163 -4.50 17.37 -14.66
CA LYS A 163 -5.48 18.37 -15.07
C LYS A 163 -6.87 18.19 -14.45
N LEU A 164 -7.48 19.28 -13.98
CA LEU A 164 -8.90 19.28 -13.56
C LEU A 164 -9.85 18.82 -14.66
N SER A 165 -9.55 19.13 -15.93
CA SER A 165 -10.34 18.66 -17.07
C SER A 165 -10.31 17.14 -17.27
N TYR A 166 -9.22 16.48 -16.85
CA TYR A 166 -9.15 15.02 -16.79
C TYR A 166 -10.05 14.52 -15.67
N ASN A 167 -9.88 15.07 -14.46
CA ASN A 167 -10.68 14.69 -13.29
C ASN A 167 -12.19 14.85 -13.54
N ALA A 168 -12.62 15.93 -14.20
CA ALA A 168 -14.03 16.14 -14.57
C ALA A 168 -14.59 14.98 -15.40
N SER A 169 -13.79 14.35 -16.27
CA SER A 169 -14.22 13.18 -17.04
C SER A 169 -14.33 11.93 -16.17
N ASP A 170 -13.40 11.75 -15.23
CA ASP A 170 -13.41 10.64 -14.28
C ASP A 170 -14.57 10.74 -13.29
N GLN A 171 -14.77 11.91 -12.70
CA GLN A 171 -15.92 12.23 -11.84
C GLN A 171 -17.23 11.92 -12.57
N LYS A 172 -17.36 12.33 -13.85
CA LYS A 172 -18.59 12.06 -14.61
C LYS A 172 -18.79 10.59 -14.92
N ASN A 173 -17.71 9.85 -15.17
CA ASN A 173 -17.75 8.41 -15.39
C ASN A 173 -18.10 7.65 -14.09
N ALA A 174 -17.68 8.14 -12.92
CA ALA A 174 -17.94 7.53 -11.62
C ALA A 174 -19.44 7.52 -11.26
N GLU A 175 -20.27 8.35 -11.89
CA GLU A 175 -21.74 8.24 -11.80
C GLU A 175 -22.25 6.84 -12.20
N LEU A 176 -21.58 6.15 -13.13
CA LEU A 176 -21.91 4.77 -13.53
C LEU A 176 -21.52 3.72 -12.48
N MET A 177 -20.72 4.11 -11.48
CA MET A 177 -20.27 3.24 -10.40
C MET A 177 -21.14 3.38 -9.15
N ALA A 178 -21.84 4.50 -8.98
CA ALA A 178 -22.70 4.79 -7.83
C ALA A 178 -23.75 3.69 -7.47
N PRO A 179 -24.37 2.95 -8.43
CA PRO A 179 -25.40 1.97 -8.10
C PRO A 179 -25.00 0.88 -7.10
N VAL A 180 -23.71 0.53 -7.00
CA VAL A 180 -23.23 -0.51 -6.06
C VAL A 180 -23.35 -0.07 -4.59
N TYR A 181 -23.48 1.23 -4.33
CA TYR A 181 -23.69 1.80 -2.99
C TYR A 181 -25.18 2.02 -2.67
N LYS A 182 -26.10 1.73 -3.60
CA LYS A 182 -27.53 2.08 -3.45
C LYS A 182 -28.12 1.52 -2.15
N ASN A 183 -27.87 0.25 -1.86
CA ASN A 183 -28.37 -0.48 -0.70
C ASN A 183 -27.34 -0.56 0.45
N VAL A 184 -26.35 0.33 0.48
CA VAL A 184 -25.44 0.53 1.62
C VAL A 184 -26.00 1.66 2.51
N PRO A 185 -26.03 1.53 3.85
CA PRO A 185 -26.53 2.56 4.76
C PRO A 185 -25.79 3.90 4.56
N LYS A 186 -26.50 5.02 4.35
CA LYS A 186 -25.86 6.28 3.91
C LYS A 186 -25.02 6.99 4.97
N ASP A 187 -25.27 6.67 6.24
CA ASP A 187 -24.59 7.27 7.40
C ASP A 187 -23.31 6.51 7.78
N ILE A 188 -23.08 5.31 7.25
CA ILE A 188 -21.84 4.58 7.50
C ILE A 188 -20.67 5.33 6.83
N PRO A 189 -19.57 5.61 7.54
CA PRO A 189 -18.43 6.29 6.94
C PRO A 189 -17.76 5.42 5.88
N VAL A 190 -17.32 6.06 4.80
CA VAL A 190 -16.55 5.46 3.71
C VAL A 190 -15.17 6.06 3.69
N ILE A 191 -14.15 5.22 3.81
CA ILE A 191 -12.75 5.58 3.54
C ILE A 191 -12.36 4.88 2.24
N ALA A 192 -12.27 5.67 1.18
CA ALA A 192 -11.89 5.20 -0.13
C ALA A 192 -10.37 5.34 -0.33
N THR A 193 -9.68 4.26 -0.71
CA THR A 193 -8.23 4.24 -0.92
C THR A 193 -7.84 4.36 -2.40
N HIS A 194 -8.80 4.81 -3.19
CA HIS A 194 -8.69 5.25 -4.57
C HIS A 194 -9.83 6.24 -4.85
N VAL A 195 -9.62 7.14 -5.81
CA VAL A 195 -10.58 8.21 -6.14
C VAL A 195 -11.93 7.68 -6.62
N TRP A 196 -11.97 6.62 -7.44
CA TRP A 196 -13.24 6.13 -8.01
C TRP A 196 -14.22 5.57 -6.97
N PRO A 197 -13.82 4.75 -5.98
CA PRO A 197 -14.68 4.42 -4.85
C PRO A 197 -15.20 5.67 -4.10
N ALA A 198 -14.37 6.70 -3.92
CA ALA A 198 -14.78 7.95 -3.27
C ALA A 198 -15.86 8.68 -4.08
N GLN A 199 -15.61 8.88 -5.38
CA GLN A 199 -16.53 9.54 -6.29
C GLN A 199 -17.85 8.77 -6.42
N ALA A 200 -17.78 7.44 -6.52
CA ALA A 200 -18.95 6.57 -6.56
C ALA A 200 -19.80 6.69 -5.29
N ALA A 201 -19.16 6.67 -4.11
CA ALA A 201 -19.82 6.85 -2.82
C ALA A 201 -20.51 8.22 -2.72
N VAL A 202 -19.80 9.29 -3.11
CA VAL A 202 -20.35 10.66 -3.15
C VAL A 202 -21.54 10.75 -4.10
N HIS A 203 -21.45 10.20 -5.31
CA HIS A 203 -22.56 10.18 -6.27
C HIS A 203 -23.74 9.34 -5.81
N ALA A 204 -23.50 8.32 -4.98
CA ALA A 204 -24.53 7.49 -4.37
C ALA A 204 -25.17 8.10 -3.11
N GLY A 205 -24.76 9.31 -2.72
CA GLY A 205 -25.31 10.03 -1.57
C GLY A 205 -24.83 9.53 -0.21
N MET A 206 -23.65 8.89 -0.14
CA MET A 206 -23.00 8.62 1.15
C MET A 206 -22.63 9.95 1.81
N LYS A 207 -22.96 10.14 3.09
CA LYS A 207 -22.76 11.43 3.78
C LYS A 207 -21.31 11.65 4.18
N ASN A 208 -20.68 10.60 4.68
CA ASN A 208 -19.36 10.65 5.30
C ASN A 208 -18.33 9.95 4.42
N VAL A 209 -17.70 10.70 3.50
CA VAL A 209 -16.71 10.14 2.55
C VAL A 209 -15.34 10.78 2.75
N VAL A 210 -14.36 9.94 3.06
CA VAL A 210 -12.94 10.27 3.09
C VAL A 210 -12.25 9.63 1.88
N ASN A 211 -11.49 10.42 1.14
CA ASN A 211 -10.66 9.98 0.02
C ASN A 211 -9.18 9.98 0.44
N ALA A 212 -8.65 8.80 0.75
CA ALA A 212 -7.26 8.61 1.15
C ALA A 212 -6.35 8.59 -0.07
N ILE A 213 -5.66 9.71 -0.32
CA ILE A 213 -4.82 9.89 -1.51
C ILE A 213 -3.51 9.10 -1.36
N PRO A 214 -3.23 8.13 -2.26
CA PRO A 214 -2.11 7.19 -2.11
C PRO A 214 -0.74 7.77 -2.48
N ASP A 215 -0.71 8.82 -3.30
CA ASP A 215 0.51 9.35 -3.93
C ASP A 215 1.01 10.63 -3.23
N ASN A 216 2.31 10.90 -3.36
CA ASN A 216 2.93 12.14 -2.90
C ASN A 216 2.87 13.26 -3.96
N TRP A 217 2.69 12.94 -5.24
CA TRP A 217 2.60 13.95 -6.31
C TRP A 217 1.16 14.47 -6.47
N PRO A 218 0.94 15.80 -6.30
CA PRO A 218 -0.39 16.39 -6.47
C PRO A 218 -0.91 16.26 -7.90
N MET A 219 -1.99 15.49 -8.08
CA MET A 219 -2.65 15.30 -9.38
C MET A 219 -4.15 15.37 -9.25
N ALA A 220 -4.80 16.09 -10.17
CA ALA A 220 -6.26 16.15 -10.18
C ALA A 220 -6.92 14.77 -10.31
N LEU A 221 -6.27 13.78 -10.92
CA LEU A 221 -6.73 12.39 -10.94
C LEU A 221 -7.17 11.90 -9.55
N HIS A 222 -6.51 12.32 -8.48
CA HIS A 222 -6.83 11.85 -7.13
C HIS A 222 -7.98 12.60 -6.44
N LEU A 223 -8.60 13.58 -7.08
CA LEU A 223 -9.61 14.44 -6.46
C LEU A 223 -11.03 13.88 -6.59
N SER A 224 -11.80 13.99 -5.51
CA SER A 224 -13.21 13.61 -5.44
C SER A 224 -14.00 14.75 -4.80
N GLU A 225 -14.56 15.63 -5.63
CA GLU A 225 -15.40 16.74 -5.19
C GLU A 225 -16.56 16.25 -4.31
N GLY A 226 -16.70 16.82 -3.11
CA GLY A 226 -17.70 16.39 -2.12
C GLY A 226 -17.24 15.31 -1.14
N SER A 227 -15.94 15.03 -1.08
CA SER A 227 -15.31 14.22 -0.01
C SER A 227 -14.23 15.03 0.72
N ILE A 228 -13.87 14.59 1.93
CA ILE A 228 -12.66 15.09 2.60
C ILE A 228 -11.46 14.27 2.11
N HIS A 229 -10.38 14.93 1.73
CA HIS A 229 -9.17 14.30 1.24
C HIS A 229 -8.17 14.16 2.36
N THR A 230 -7.56 12.99 2.53
CA THR A 230 -6.42 12.81 3.41
C THR A 230 -5.15 12.62 2.59
N VAL A 231 -4.04 13.20 3.05
CA VAL A 231 -2.73 13.12 2.38
C VAL A 231 -1.62 12.73 3.35
N GLN A 232 -0.58 12.09 2.80
CA GLN A 232 0.49 11.48 3.59
C GLN A 232 1.66 12.41 3.89
N THR A 233 1.78 13.57 3.24
CA THR A 233 2.90 14.50 3.40
C THR A 233 2.46 15.95 3.37
N HIS A 234 3.30 16.85 3.91
CA HIS A 234 3.10 18.28 3.78
C HIS A 234 3.30 18.80 2.34
N TYR A 235 4.18 18.15 1.57
CA TYR A 235 4.38 18.47 0.15
C TYR A 235 3.08 18.28 -0.65
N ALA A 236 2.45 17.10 -0.48
CA ALA A 236 1.16 16.81 -1.09
C ALA A 236 0.08 17.78 -0.60
N TYR A 237 0.04 18.05 0.71
CA TYR A 237 -0.91 18.99 1.29
C TYR A 237 -0.85 20.37 0.63
N GLN A 238 0.34 20.98 0.55
CA GLN A 238 0.50 22.30 -0.07
C GLN A 238 0.09 22.29 -1.55
N GLY A 239 0.50 21.27 -2.30
CA GLY A 239 0.19 21.17 -3.71
C GLY A 239 -1.29 20.95 -4.02
N TYR A 240 -1.99 20.12 -3.24
CA TYR A 240 -3.44 19.97 -3.36
C TYR A 240 -4.19 21.21 -2.89
N ARG A 241 -3.78 21.81 -1.75
CA ARG A 241 -4.42 22.99 -1.16
C ARG A 241 -4.60 24.12 -2.17
N ILE A 242 -3.61 24.34 -3.05
CA ILE A 242 -3.64 25.39 -4.09
C ILE A 242 -3.92 24.85 -5.51
N LEU A 243 -4.24 23.55 -5.64
CA LEU A 243 -4.44 22.87 -6.93
C LEU A 243 -3.28 23.12 -7.92
N ASN A 244 -2.05 23.00 -7.43
CA ASN A 244 -0.83 23.44 -8.12
C ASN A 244 -0.68 22.81 -9.52
N GLY A 245 -0.75 23.65 -10.56
CA GLY A 245 -0.57 23.26 -11.97
C GLY A 245 -1.67 22.37 -12.55
N MET A 246 -2.84 22.29 -11.90
CA MET A 246 -3.97 21.48 -12.38
C MET A 246 -4.78 22.14 -13.51
N ASP A 247 -4.43 23.39 -13.89
CA ASP A 247 -4.93 24.06 -15.09
C ASP A 247 -3.82 24.86 -15.80
N GLY A 248 -2.65 24.23 -15.97
CA GLY A 248 -1.48 24.85 -16.57
C GLY A 248 -0.98 26.03 -15.76
N ASN A 249 -0.90 27.21 -16.38
CA ASN A 249 -0.43 28.45 -15.74
C ASN A 249 -1.54 29.23 -15.04
N LYS A 250 -2.80 28.81 -15.16
CA LYS A 250 -3.92 29.51 -14.52
C LYS A 250 -3.89 29.25 -13.01
N VAL A 251 -4.00 30.32 -12.23
CA VAL A 251 -4.19 30.24 -10.78
C VAL A 251 -5.64 29.81 -10.51
N LEU A 252 -5.79 28.72 -9.77
CA LEU A 252 -7.08 28.16 -9.40
C LEU A 252 -7.48 28.65 -8.00
N ASN A 253 -8.78 28.66 -7.73
CA ASN A 253 -9.30 28.80 -6.38
C ASN A 253 -8.78 27.64 -5.55
N GLU A 254 -8.36 27.95 -4.33
CA GLU A 254 -7.80 26.99 -3.41
C GLU A 254 -8.87 26.02 -2.88
N MET A 255 -8.49 24.79 -2.53
CA MET A 255 -9.43 23.82 -1.95
C MET A 255 -10.07 24.37 -0.65
N PRO A 256 -11.37 24.15 -0.38
CA PRO A 256 -11.97 24.50 0.91
C PRO A 256 -11.16 23.95 2.09
N ALA A 257 -11.04 24.72 3.17
CA ALA A 257 -10.16 24.38 4.30
C ALA A 257 -10.51 23.06 5.00
N ASP A 258 -11.78 22.69 4.97
CA ASP A 258 -12.36 21.46 5.52
C ASP A 258 -12.32 20.26 4.56
N SER A 259 -11.86 20.46 3.31
CA SER A 259 -11.84 19.41 2.28
C SER A 259 -10.50 18.68 2.13
N LEU A 260 -9.47 19.08 2.88
CA LEU A 260 -8.11 18.50 2.82
C LEU A 260 -7.43 18.46 4.19
N VAL A 261 -6.95 17.28 4.59
CA VAL A 261 -6.31 17.03 5.88
C VAL A 261 -4.99 16.28 5.68
N TYR A 262 -3.93 16.75 6.34
CA TYR A 262 -2.69 15.97 6.47
C TYR A 262 -2.85 14.96 7.61
N THR A 263 -2.68 13.68 7.32
CA THR A 263 -2.84 12.58 8.30
C THR A 263 -1.53 11.86 8.60
N GLY A 264 -0.55 11.95 7.71
CA GLY A 264 0.64 11.10 7.75
C GLY A 264 0.45 9.80 6.95
N HIS A 265 1.40 8.88 7.08
CA HIS A 265 1.54 7.67 6.26
C HIS A 265 0.50 6.61 6.62
N TYR A 266 -0.08 5.97 5.60
CA TYR A 266 -1.09 4.92 5.81
C TYR A 266 -0.45 3.57 6.09
N ILE A 267 -0.14 3.34 7.37
CA ILE A 267 0.51 2.11 7.86
C ILE A 267 -0.45 1.34 8.78
N ASP A 268 -0.45 0.02 8.64
CA ASP A 268 -1.22 -0.92 9.46
C ASP A 268 -0.76 -0.92 10.92
N HIS A 269 -1.70 -1.21 11.83
CA HIS A 269 -1.45 -1.29 13.26
C HIS A 269 -0.29 -2.23 13.58
N GLU A 270 -0.23 -3.37 12.90
CA GLU A 270 0.75 -4.43 13.14
C GLU A 270 2.18 -3.93 12.92
N LEU A 271 2.41 -3.03 11.96
CA LEU A 271 3.70 -2.39 11.78
C LEU A 271 3.90 -1.23 12.75
N VAL A 272 2.93 -0.30 12.86
CA VAL A 272 3.04 0.91 13.70
C VAL A 272 3.32 0.55 15.16
N ALA A 273 2.57 -0.42 15.73
CA ALA A 273 2.74 -0.85 17.10
C ALA A 273 4.15 -1.39 17.38
N ASN A 274 4.75 -2.06 16.39
CA ASN A 274 6.01 -2.78 16.55
C ASN A 274 7.26 -2.02 16.07
N ILE A 275 7.13 -0.80 15.53
CA ILE A 275 8.25 -0.01 15.00
C ILE A 275 9.49 -0.02 15.91
N GLU A 276 9.32 0.22 17.22
CA GLU A 276 10.45 0.32 18.15
C GLU A 276 11.15 -1.02 18.34
N ALA A 277 10.38 -2.09 18.57
CA ALA A 277 10.91 -3.43 18.74
C ALA A 277 11.63 -3.91 17.48
N ASP A 278 11.02 -3.70 16.31
CA ASP A 278 11.58 -4.11 15.03
C ASP A 278 12.84 -3.28 14.69
N CYS A 279 12.88 -1.97 14.97
CA CYS A 279 14.07 -1.13 14.80
C CYS A 279 15.21 -1.55 15.73
N ASN A 280 14.91 -1.82 17.01
CA ASN A 280 15.92 -2.29 17.96
C ASN A 280 16.51 -3.64 17.49
N ALA A 281 15.68 -4.55 16.98
CA ALA A 281 16.14 -5.82 16.42
C ALA A 281 17.05 -5.65 15.20
N ARG A 282 16.80 -4.65 14.33
CA ARG A 282 17.69 -4.28 13.21
C ARG A 282 19.04 -3.77 13.67
N ILE A 283 19.03 -2.84 14.63
CA ILE A 283 20.26 -2.30 15.21
C ILE A 283 21.08 -3.41 15.86
N ALA A 284 20.46 -4.24 16.71
CA ALA A 284 21.14 -5.34 17.39
C ALA A 284 21.72 -6.36 16.41
N ARG A 285 20.99 -6.71 15.34
CA ARG A 285 21.50 -7.62 14.30
C ARG A 285 22.77 -7.08 13.65
N LYS A 286 22.78 -5.79 13.30
CA LYS A 286 23.95 -5.13 12.71
C LYS A 286 25.13 -5.09 13.68
N GLN A 287 24.91 -4.63 14.92
CA GLN A 287 25.94 -4.54 15.96
C GLN A 287 26.57 -5.90 16.31
N ASN A 288 25.77 -6.96 16.29
CA ASN A 288 26.24 -8.33 16.57
C ASN A 288 26.83 -9.04 15.34
N GLY A 289 27.03 -8.34 14.21
CA GLY A 289 27.62 -8.91 13.00
C GLY A 289 26.83 -10.07 12.39
N LYS A 290 25.53 -10.14 12.68
CA LYS A 290 24.63 -11.18 12.17
C LYS A 290 24.31 -10.93 10.68
N PRO A 291 23.84 -11.95 9.94
CA PRO A 291 23.55 -11.79 8.53
C PRO A 291 22.54 -10.68 8.26
N MET A 292 22.88 -9.76 7.36
CA MET A 292 22.02 -8.67 6.89
C MET A 292 20.87 -9.19 6.02
N ARG A 293 19.64 -8.76 6.27
CA ARG A 293 18.42 -9.28 5.63
C ARG A 293 17.83 -8.26 4.68
N PHE A 294 17.85 -8.56 3.38
CA PHE A 294 17.25 -7.71 2.35
C PHE A 294 15.91 -8.28 1.90
N LEU A 295 14.87 -7.45 1.89
CA LEU A 295 13.57 -7.79 1.32
C LEU A 295 13.40 -7.12 -0.04
N LEU A 296 13.35 -7.92 -1.10
CA LEU A 296 13.12 -7.47 -2.47
C LEU A 296 11.64 -7.67 -2.78
N THR A 297 10.94 -6.58 -3.04
CA THR A 297 9.51 -6.63 -3.40
C THR A 297 9.34 -6.28 -4.86
N ILE A 298 8.80 -7.20 -5.65
CA ILE A 298 8.49 -6.92 -7.04
C ILE A 298 7.16 -6.16 -7.10
N GLY A 299 7.23 -4.92 -7.55
CA GLY A 299 6.06 -4.15 -7.98
C GLY A 299 5.54 -4.64 -9.33
N GLY A 300 4.30 -4.27 -9.68
CA GLY A 300 3.55 -4.79 -10.82
C GLY A 300 4.31 -5.01 -12.14
N ALA A 301 3.82 -5.98 -12.93
CA ALA A 301 4.29 -6.38 -14.27
C ALA A 301 5.78 -6.77 -14.44
N GLY A 302 6.59 -6.82 -13.38
CA GLY A 302 7.97 -7.35 -13.44
C GLY A 302 9.03 -6.37 -13.95
N ALA A 303 8.72 -5.06 -13.99
CA ALA A 303 9.61 -4.00 -14.51
C ALA A 303 11.02 -3.98 -13.88
N GLN A 304 11.13 -4.52 -12.65
CA GLN A 304 12.32 -4.44 -11.79
C GLN A 304 13.19 -5.70 -11.87
N LYS A 305 12.79 -6.69 -12.67
CA LYS A 305 13.48 -7.99 -12.73
C LYS A 305 14.97 -7.83 -13.01
N GLU A 306 15.34 -6.97 -13.96
CA GLU A 306 16.74 -6.78 -14.36
C GLU A 306 17.61 -6.29 -13.19
N ILE A 307 17.19 -5.25 -12.48
CA ILE A 307 17.94 -4.74 -11.33
C ILE A 307 17.99 -5.77 -10.21
N PHE A 308 16.91 -6.51 -9.96
CA PHE A 308 16.89 -7.57 -8.95
C PHE A 308 17.84 -8.72 -9.29
N ALA A 309 17.96 -9.08 -10.57
CA ALA A 309 18.92 -10.10 -10.97
C ALA A 309 20.37 -9.67 -10.67
N HIS A 310 20.70 -8.40 -10.87
CA HIS A 310 22.03 -7.87 -10.53
C HIS A 310 22.27 -7.84 -9.01
N ILE A 311 21.26 -7.43 -8.23
CA ILE A 311 21.32 -7.44 -6.76
C ILE A 311 21.55 -8.86 -6.23
N ILE A 312 20.76 -9.84 -6.71
CA ILE A 312 20.87 -11.23 -6.29
C ILE A 312 22.27 -11.78 -6.61
N LYS A 313 22.75 -11.59 -7.85
CA LYS A 313 24.11 -12.02 -8.25
C LYS A 313 25.19 -11.41 -7.36
N TYR A 314 25.05 -10.13 -7.02
CA TYR A 314 25.98 -9.43 -6.13
C TYR A 314 25.96 -9.98 -4.69
N LEU A 315 24.78 -10.36 -4.18
CA LEU A 315 24.61 -10.86 -2.81
C LEU A 315 24.97 -12.34 -2.65
N ILE A 316 24.96 -13.16 -3.71
CA ILE A 316 25.26 -14.62 -3.63
C ILE A 316 26.57 -14.92 -2.88
N PRO A 317 27.71 -14.25 -3.15
CA PRO A 317 28.95 -14.49 -2.39
C PRO A 317 28.81 -14.20 -0.88
N TYR A 318 28.01 -13.21 -0.50
CA TYR A 318 27.73 -12.88 0.91
C TYR A 318 26.76 -13.89 1.53
N ILE A 319 25.78 -14.36 0.78
CA ILE A 319 24.82 -15.40 1.20
C ILE A 319 25.57 -16.71 1.49
N LYS A 320 26.47 -17.15 0.60
CA LYS A 320 27.31 -18.35 0.80
C LYS A 320 28.21 -18.26 2.03
N LYS A 321 28.55 -17.04 2.48
CA LYS A 321 29.36 -16.77 3.68
C LYS A 321 28.51 -16.48 4.92
N ASN A 322 27.19 -16.67 4.86
CA ASN A 322 26.24 -16.31 5.92
C ASN A 322 26.41 -14.86 6.40
N LYS A 323 26.67 -13.93 5.48
CA LYS A 323 26.72 -12.49 5.75
C LYS A 323 25.46 -11.76 5.28
N ALA A 324 24.71 -12.34 4.35
CA ALA A 324 23.45 -11.81 3.88
C ALA A 324 22.38 -12.90 3.78
N VAL A 325 21.12 -12.49 3.90
CA VAL A 325 19.92 -13.30 3.68
C VAL A 325 18.99 -12.51 2.77
N LEU A 326 18.34 -13.20 1.85
CA LEU A 326 17.48 -12.55 0.87
C LEU A 326 16.04 -13.05 0.97
N TYR A 327 15.10 -12.13 1.11
CA TYR A 327 13.67 -12.41 0.94
C TYR A 327 13.24 -11.84 -0.40
N VAL A 328 12.63 -12.64 -1.26
CA VAL A 328 12.18 -12.23 -2.60
C VAL A 328 10.68 -12.46 -2.68
N ASN A 329 9.90 -11.40 -2.51
CA ASN A 329 8.45 -11.46 -2.70
C ASN A 329 8.09 -11.06 -4.14
N VAL A 330 7.64 -12.04 -4.93
CA VAL A 330 7.19 -11.83 -6.33
C VAL A 330 5.68 -11.60 -6.44
N GLY A 331 4.97 -11.46 -5.31
CA GLY A 331 3.53 -11.23 -5.28
C GLY A 331 2.75 -12.37 -5.93
N ASP A 332 1.91 -12.05 -6.92
CA ASP A 332 1.15 -13.00 -7.73
C ASP A 332 1.79 -13.29 -9.10
N TYR A 333 3.07 -12.95 -9.30
CA TYR A 333 3.82 -13.11 -10.56
C TYR A 333 4.86 -14.25 -10.52
N LYS A 334 4.41 -15.50 -10.46
CA LYS A 334 5.32 -16.68 -10.41
C LYS A 334 6.32 -16.71 -11.57
N ASN A 335 5.91 -16.26 -12.76
CA ASN A 335 6.79 -16.20 -13.91
C ASN A 335 8.06 -15.39 -13.65
N VAL A 336 7.99 -14.35 -12.82
CA VAL A 336 9.17 -13.53 -12.49
C VAL A 336 10.17 -14.33 -11.66
N TRP A 337 9.71 -15.15 -10.72
CA TRP A 337 10.59 -16.07 -9.99
C TRP A 337 11.24 -17.09 -10.92
N ASP A 338 10.44 -17.73 -11.79
CA ASP A 338 10.91 -18.75 -12.73
C ASP A 338 11.98 -18.17 -13.67
N GLU A 339 11.80 -16.93 -14.11
CA GLU A 339 12.78 -16.22 -14.91
C GLU A 339 14.05 -15.83 -14.12
N LEU A 340 13.95 -15.42 -12.85
CA LEU A 340 15.12 -15.16 -12.00
C LEU A 340 15.95 -16.42 -11.80
N ILE A 341 15.30 -17.56 -11.53
CA ILE A 341 15.94 -18.87 -11.40
C ILE A 341 16.65 -19.29 -12.71
N ARG A 342 16.03 -19.01 -13.86
CA ARG A 342 16.64 -19.28 -15.16
C ARG A 342 17.87 -18.40 -15.41
N ASP A 343 17.77 -17.11 -15.09
CA ASP A 343 18.84 -16.13 -15.35
C ASP A 343 19.96 -16.21 -14.29
N ILE A 344 19.70 -16.85 -13.15
CA ILE A 344 20.62 -17.07 -12.02
C ILE A 344 20.49 -18.52 -11.51
N PRO A 345 21.03 -19.52 -12.23
CA PRO A 345 20.88 -20.93 -11.87
C PRO A 345 21.34 -21.28 -10.44
N GLN A 346 22.33 -20.55 -9.92
CA GLN A 346 22.85 -20.68 -8.55
C GLN A 346 21.79 -20.46 -7.45
N MET A 347 20.70 -19.75 -7.75
CA MET A 347 19.60 -19.58 -6.81
C MET A 347 18.94 -20.91 -6.44
N ARG A 348 18.89 -21.90 -7.34
CA ARG A 348 18.21 -23.18 -7.08
C ARG A 348 18.77 -23.93 -5.87
N GLU A 349 20.08 -23.82 -5.66
CA GLU A 349 20.78 -24.48 -4.55
C GLU A 349 20.67 -23.68 -3.24
N LEU A 350 20.37 -22.38 -3.33
CA LEU A 350 20.38 -21.45 -2.20
C LEU A 350 18.97 -21.07 -1.74
N ALA A 351 17.94 -21.39 -2.53
CA ALA A 351 16.58 -20.90 -2.33
C ALA A 351 15.68 -21.92 -1.62
N THR A 352 14.93 -21.44 -0.63
CA THR A 352 13.76 -22.11 -0.07
C THR A 352 12.50 -21.41 -0.58
N GLU A 353 11.55 -22.17 -1.13
CA GLU A 353 10.34 -21.65 -1.75
C GLU A 353 9.13 -21.78 -0.80
N HIS A 354 8.50 -20.66 -0.47
CA HIS A 354 7.31 -20.57 0.38
C HIS A 354 6.06 -20.29 -0.47
N PHE A 355 5.80 -21.13 -1.48
CA PHE A 355 4.84 -20.83 -2.55
C PHE A 355 3.43 -21.35 -2.28
N ASN A 356 2.43 -20.45 -2.37
CA ASN A 356 1.01 -20.74 -2.15
C ASN A 356 0.71 -21.45 -0.81
N ASN A 357 1.59 -21.30 0.18
CA ASN A 357 1.45 -21.90 1.50
C ASN A 357 1.49 -20.81 2.57
N TRP A 358 0.35 -20.16 2.80
CA TRP A 358 0.27 -19.04 3.75
C TRP A 358 0.62 -19.42 5.19
N LYS A 359 0.35 -20.68 5.59
CA LYS A 359 0.73 -21.18 6.91
C LYS A 359 2.25 -21.19 7.06
N ASP A 360 2.95 -21.68 6.05
CA ASP A 360 4.40 -21.73 6.00
C ASP A 360 5.02 -20.31 5.93
N THR A 361 4.47 -19.42 5.09
CA THR A 361 4.88 -18.00 5.07
C THR A 361 4.78 -17.33 6.43
N LYS A 362 3.67 -17.54 7.15
CA LYS A 362 3.50 -17.03 8.52
C LYS A 362 4.49 -17.66 9.50
N ALA A 363 4.69 -18.98 9.41
CA ALA A 363 5.65 -19.67 10.27
C ALA A 363 7.08 -19.15 10.06
N PHE A 364 7.48 -18.96 8.80
CA PHE A 364 8.75 -18.34 8.45
C PHE A 364 8.87 -16.93 9.02
N ALA A 365 7.87 -16.06 8.79
CA ALA A 365 7.91 -14.68 9.26
C ALA A 365 8.01 -14.61 10.80
N THR A 366 7.24 -15.43 11.52
CA THR A 366 7.32 -15.54 12.98
C THR A 366 8.69 -16.02 13.44
N LYS A 367 9.23 -17.08 12.82
CA LYS A 367 10.56 -17.63 13.14
C LYS A 367 11.67 -16.61 12.88
N ALA A 368 11.63 -15.93 11.74
CA ALA A 368 12.60 -14.91 11.39
C ALA A 368 12.56 -13.72 12.36
N LEU A 369 11.36 -13.36 12.84
CA LEU A 369 11.16 -12.30 13.83
C LEU A 369 11.63 -12.74 15.24
N SER A 370 11.27 -13.93 15.71
CA SER A 370 11.70 -14.42 17.03
C SER A 370 13.22 -14.57 17.11
N ALA A 371 13.87 -15.13 16.08
CA ALA A 371 15.32 -15.17 15.96
C ALA A 371 15.97 -13.76 15.97
N SER A 372 15.19 -12.71 15.72
CA SER A 372 15.65 -11.32 15.80
C SER A 372 15.42 -10.69 17.18
N GLN A 373 14.43 -11.17 17.94
CA GLN A 373 13.99 -10.57 19.20
C GLN A 373 14.52 -11.33 20.43
N ILE A 374 14.70 -12.65 20.37
CA ILE A 374 15.28 -13.47 21.45
C ILE A 374 16.70 -12.99 21.81
N ASN A 375 17.46 -12.50 20.82
CA ASN A 375 18.79 -11.95 21.06
C ASN A 375 18.79 -10.55 21.74
N ASN A 376 17.63 -9.95 22.02
CA ASN A 376 17.53 -8.67 22.74
C ASN A 376 17.26 -8.84 24.25
N SER A 377 16.74 -9.98 24.71
CA SER A 377 16.51 -10.21 26.15
C SER A 377 17.80 -10.50 26.93
N ASP A 378 18.88 -10.87 26.25
CA ASP A 378 20.16 -11.24 26.87
C ASP A 378 21.10 -10.02 27.07
N VAL A 379 20.64 -8.79 26.79
CA VAL A 379 21.44 -7.55 26.89
C VAL A 379 20.88 -6.55 27.91
N VAL A 380 20.04 -7.00 28.84
CA VAL A 380 19.73 -6.21 30.04
C VAL A 380 20.67 -6.67 31.16
N THR A 381 21.91 -6.15 31.17
CA THR A 381 22.74 -6.22 32.38
C THR A 381 22.21 -5.20 33.37
N ASP A 382 21.34 -5.67 34.26
CA ASP A 382 20.94 -4.97 35.46
C ASP A 382 22.18 -4.85 36.36
N ASN A 383 22.78 -3.66 36.38
CA ASN A 383 23.85 -3.32 37.31
C ASN A 383 23.21 -3.00 38.67
N ASN A 384 22.75 -4.02 39.38
CA ASN A 384 22.56 -3.97 40.81
C ASN A 384 23.12 -5.25 41.42
N ARG A 385 24.28 -5.09 42.06
CA ARG A 385 24.84 -6.08 42.98
C ARG A 385 23.89 -6.21 44.15
N ASP A 386 23.53 -7.45 44.50
CA ASP A 386 23.47 -7.89 45.89
C ASP A 386 23.61 -9.42 45.98
N ASP A 387 24.50 -9.82 46.88
CA ASP A 387 24.82 -11.19 47.28
C ASP A 387 23.62 -11.87 47.95
N ASN A 388 23.20 -13.04 47.44
CA ASN A 388 23.22 -14.31 48.19
C ASN A 388 22.31 -15.42 47.60
N SER A 389 22.94 -16.58 47.44
CA SER A 389 22.42 -17.92 47.78
C SER A 389 21.85 -18.84 46.68
N LYS A 390 22.47 -20.03 46.69
CA LYS A 390 21.96 -21.39 46.45
C LYS A 390 21.89 -21.93 45.02
N ASN A 391 22.90 -22.76 44.74
CA ASN A 391 22.95 -23.83 43.75
C ASN A 391 21.62 -24.58 43.61
N ILE A 392 21.06 -24.53 42.41
CA ILE A 392 20.17 -25.57 41.88
C ILE A 392 20.78 -25.97 40.53
N THR A 393 21.34 -27.18 40.49
CA THR A 393 21.75 -27.86 39.26
C THR A 393 20.50 -28.20 38.47
N ALA A 394 20.18 -27.38 37.47
CA ALA A 394 19.20 -27.71 36.44
C ALA A 394 19.95 -28.26 35.21
N ASP A 395 19.50 -29.42 34.77
CA ASP A 395 19.96 -30.20 33.64
C ASP A 395 20.19 -29.34 32.39
N ASN A 396 21.42 -29.39 31.86
CA ASN A 396 21.79 -28.81 30.59
C ASN A 396 21.28 -29.73 29.46
N SER A 397 20.03 -29.52 29.06
CA SER A 397 19.54 -29.90 27.73
C SER A 397 18.88 -28.69 27.08
N SER A 398 19.67 -27.61 26.92
CA SER A 398 19.34 -26.56 25.96
C SER A 398 19.46 -27.15 24.56
N GLU A 399 18.37 -27.70 24.03
CA GLU A 399 18.20 -27.80 22.58
C GLU A 399 18.55 -26.44 21.98
N ASP A 400 19.53 -26.45 21.08
CA ASP A 400 20.03 -25.28 20.36
C ASP A 400 18.88 -24.67 19.54
N THR A 401 18.15 -23.72 20.13
CA THR A 401 17.03 -23.02 19.48
C THR A 401 17.50 -21.96 18.47
N SER A 402 18.78 -21.92 18.09
CA SER A 402 19.33 -20.97 17.14
C SER A 402 19.24 -21.46 15.69
N ASP A 403 18.03 -21.73 15.22
CA ASP A 403 17.79 -21.97 13.79
C ASP A 403 18.04 -20.66 13.00
N ASN A 404 19.30 -20.44 12.64
CA ASN A 404 19.76 -19.29 11.89
C ASN A 404 19.09 -19.27 10.52
N ILE A 405 18.35 -18.21 10.22
CA ILE A 405 17.80 -17.99 8.87
C ILE A 405 18.97 -17.71 7.93
N THR A 406 19.12 -18.53 6.88
CA THR A 406 20.20 -18.44 5.88
C THR A 406 19.67 -18.64 4.47
N GLY A 407 20.38 -18.15 3.46
CA GLY A 407 20.05 -18.41 2.06
C GLY A 407 19.10 -17.37 1.45
N ILE A 408 18.38 -17.82 0.42
CA ILE A 408 17.36 -17.05 -0.31
C ILE A 408 15.99 -17.65 0.03
N HIS A 409 14.99 -16.82 0.29
CA HIS A 409 13.62 -17.24 0.54
C HIS A 409 12.70 -16.61 -0.50
N GLY A 410 12.07 -17.43 -1.32
CA GLY A 410 11.12 -17.00 -2.36
C GLY A 410 9.69 -17.04 -1.86
N PHE A 411 8.92 -15.99 -2.12
CA PHE A 411 7.50 -15.90 -1.75
C PHE A 411 6.63 -15.58 -2.97
N TYR A 412 5.60 -16.40 -3.17
CA TYR A 412 4.61 -16.27 -4.23
C TYR A 412 3.26 -16.74 -3.71
N HIS A 413 2.21 -15.94 -3.94
CA HIS A 413 0.84 -16.33 -3.63
C HIS A 413 -0.08 -15.96 -4.79
N LYS A 414 -0.83 -16.94 -5.30
CA LYS A 414 -1.89 -16.72 -6.29
C LYS A 414 -3.03 -15.88 -5.69
N ASN A 415 -3.25 -16.00 -4.39
CA ASN A 415 -4.22 -15.17 -3.69
C ASN A 415 -3.65 -13.75 -3.50
N ILE A 416 -4.42 -12.75 -3.93
CA ILE A 416 -3.99 -11.36 -3.90
C ILE A 416 -3.79 -10.81 -2.49
N PHE A 417 -4.62 -11.21 -1.52
CA PHE A 417 -4.50 -10.71 -0.15
C PHE A 417 -3.20 -11.20 0.48
N GLU A 418 -2.91 -12.49 0.35
CA GLU A 418 -1.66 -13.09 0.80
C GLU A 418 -0.45 -12.48 0.07
N ALA A 419 -0.54 -12.30 -1.25
CA ALA A 419 0.53 -11.71 -2.06
C ALA A 419 0.91 -10.30 -1.60
N VAL A 420 -0.08 -9.46 -1.32
CA VAL A 420 0.13 -8.08 -0.87
C VAL A 420 0.64 -8.04 0.57
N TYR A 421 0.00 -8.80 1.47
CA TYR A 421 0.29 -8.75 2.91
C TYR A 421 1.56 -9.50 3.29
N CYS A 422 2.03 -10.45 2.48
CA CYS A 422 3.32 -11.12 2.65
C CYS A 422 4.46 -10.11 2.87
N THR A 423 4.48 -9.01 2.12
CA THR A 423 5.47 -7.93 2.32
C THR A 423 5.43 -7.36 3.75
N ASN A 424 4.25 -7.12 4.33
CA ASN A 424 4.13 -6.54 5.67
C ASN A 424 4.66 -7.52 6.73
N LEU A 425 4.34 -8.81 6.61
CA LEU A 425 4.86 -9.83 7.52
C LEU A 425 6.39 -9.92 7.47
N LEU A 426 6.96 -9.98 6.27
CA LEU A 426 8.42 -10.12 6.07
C LEU A 426 9.18 -8.85 6.45
N MET A 427 8.56 -7.68 6.31
CA MET A 427 9.20 -6.40 6.59
C MET A 427 9.69 -6.29 8.04
N ARG A 428 8.94 -6.87 8.98
CA ARG A 428 9.26 -6.83 10.43
C ARG A 428 10.61 -7.46 10.77
N SER A 429 10.98 -8.52 10.06
CA SER A 429 12.24 -9.25 10.28
C SER A 429 13.35 -8.90 9.29
N ALA A 430 13.08 -8.08 8.28
CA ALA A 430 14.04 -7.59 7.29
C ALA A 430 14.77 -6.32 7.79
N ASP A 431 16.02 -6.13 7.38
CA ASP A 431 16.82 -4.94 7.71
C ASP A 431 16.58 -3.81 6.72
N VAL A 432 16.56 -4.14 5.43
CA VAL A 432 16.44 -3.17 4.34
C VAL A 432 15.39 -3.65 3.34
N LEU A 433 14.43 -2.79 3.05
CA LEU A 433 13.47 -2.97 1.97
C LEU A 433 14.03 -2.41 0.66
N VAL A 434 14.16 -3.24 -0.36
CA VAL A 434 14.56 -2.84 -1.71
C VAL A 434 13.30 -2.72 -2.58
N THR A 435 12.96 -1.50 -2.99
CA THR A 435 11.69 -1.24 -3.67
C THR A 435 11.72 0.01 -4.55
N LYS A 436 10.69 0.20 -5.39
CA LYS A 436 10.47 1.47 -6.10
C LYS A 436 9.88 2.51 -5.13
N PRO A 437 10.09 3.81 -5.36
CA PRO A 437 9.63 4.87 -4.46
C PRO A 437 8.13 5.18 -4.59
N SER A 438 7.28 4.16 -4.64
CA SER A 438 5.82 4.32 -4.70
C SER A 438 5.19 4.18 -3.31
N GLU A 439 4.13 3.40 -3.17
CA GLU A 439 3.38 3.21 -1.92
C GLU A 439 4.23 2.64 -0.78
N LEU A 440 5.30 1.90 -1.07
CA LEU A 440 6.22 1.40 -0.06
C LEU A 440 7.23 2.46 0.45
N ALA A 441 7.28 3.65 -0.17
CA ALA A 441 8.12 4.74 0.30
C ALA A 441 7.72 5.26 1.69
N PHE A 442 6.48 5.04 2.09
CA PHE A 442 5.90 5.50 3.35
C PHE A 442 6.09 4.51 4.52
N TYR A 443 6.63 3.32 4.26
CA TYR A 443 6.68 2.26 5.27
C TYR A 443 7.85 2.42 6.26
N PRO A 444 7.66 2.16 7.57
CA PRO A 444 8.65 2.41 8.63
C PRO A 444 9.75 1.33 8.70
N VAL A 445 10.50 1.18 7.62
CA VAL A 445 11.65 0.27 7.48
C VAL A 445 12.77 1.03 6.76
N PRO A 446 14.07 0.78 7.03
CA PRO A 446 15.14 1.31 6.19
C PRO A 446 14.93 0.89 4.72
N LYS A 447 14.94 1.86 3.79
CA LYS A 447 14.61 1.63 2.38
C LYS A 447 15.78 1.94 1.45
N LEU A 448 16.05 1.03 0.51
CA LEU A 448 16.84 1.28 -0.68
C LEU A 448 15.89 1.47 -1.86
N PHE A 449 15.89 2.66 -2.45
CA PHE A 449 15.05 2.93 -3.63
C PHE A 449 15.77 2.60 -4.93
N ILE A 450 15.18 1.71 -5.71
CA ILE A 450 15.57 1.46 -7.10
C ILE A 450 14.79 2.36 -8.05
N LYS A 451 15.24 2.42 -9.30
CA LYS A 451 14.62 3.18 -10.38
C LYS A 451 13.10 3.00 -10.44
N ARG A 452 12.40 4.13 -10.48
CA ARG A 452 10.93 4.21 -10.63
C ARG A 452 10.40 3.77 -11.99
N VAL A 453 9.09 3.51 -12.05
CA VAL A 453 8.36 3.19 -13.29
C VAL A 453 7.63 4.42 -13.83
N GLY A 454 7.04 5.24 -12.95
CA GLY A 454 6.37 6.48 -13.33
C GLY A 454 7.14 7.70 -12.81
N GLY A 455 7.19 8.78 -13.60
CA GLY A 455 7.88 10.01 -13.22
C GLY A 455 7.48 10.58 -11.86
N HIS A 456 6.20 10.48 -11.50
CA HIS A 456 5.62 10.98 -10.24
C HIS A 456 6.18 10.28 -8.99
N GLU A 457 6.60 9.01 -9.09
CA GLU A 457 7.09 8.23 -7.94
C GLU A 457 8.40 8.80 -7.35
N GLN A 458 9.12 9.68 -8.06
CA GLN A 458 10.35 10.29 -7.53
C GLN A 458 10.13 11.01 -6.19
N TRP A 459 8.93 11.58 -6.00
CA TRP A 459 8.59 12.35 -4.82
C TRP A 459 8.46 11.48 -3.57
N GLY A 460 8.22 10.17 -3.72
CA GLY A 460 8.29 9.23 -2.60
C GLY A 460 9.72 9.04 -2.08
N ALA A 461 10.71 8.94 -2.97
CA ALA A 461 12.12 8.82 -2.60
C ALA A 461 12.62 10.09 -1.92
N VAL A 462 12.28 11.26 -2.45
CA VAL A 462 12.65 12.56 -1.88
C VAL A 462 12.12 12.68 -0.46
N HIS A 463 10.82 12.44 -0.26
CA HIS A 463 10.21 12.50 1.08
C HIS A 463 10.86 11.53 2.08
N SER A 464 11.09 10.29 1.67
CA SER A 464 11.69 9.27 2.54
C SER A 464 13.15 9.60 2.90
N ALA A 465 13.92 10.17 1.97
CA ALA A 465 15.25 10.68 2.26
C ALA A 465 15.22 11.90 3.21
N GLU A 466 14.27 12.81 3.04
CA GLU A 466 14.08 13.99 3.90
C GLU A 466 13.76 13.61 5.35
N ILE A 467 12.93 12.59 5.57
CA ILE A 467 12.62 12.08 6.92
C ILE A 467 13.63 11.05 7.42
N GLY A 468 14.67 10.77 6.63
CA GLY A 468 15.83 9.96 7.01
C GLY A 468 15.58 8.47 7.15
N ASP A 469 14.55 7.91 6.51
CA ASP A 469 14.19 6.49 6.60
C ASP A 469 14.38 5.71 5.29
N GLY A 470 14.93 6.36 4.27
CA GLY A 470 15.30 5.74 3.00
C GLY A 470 16.42 6.47 2.27
N THR A 471 16.95 5.83 1.24
CA THR A 471 18.00 6.39 0.38
C THR A 471 17.44 7.42 -0.60
N LEU A 472 18.32 8.08 -1.36
CA LEU A 472 17.90 8.65 -2.64
C LEU A 472 17.55 7.53 -3.64
N GLU A 473 16.86 7.88 -4.73
CA GLU A 473 16.60 6.93 -5.82
C GLU A 473 17.90 6.56 -6.55
N CYS A 474 18.28 5.29 -6.51
CA CYS A 474 19.35 4.72 -7.33
C CYS A 474 18.83 4.48 -8.76
N ARG A 475 19.28 5.31 -9.71
CA ARG A 475 18.80 5.29 -11.10
C ARG A 475 19.48 4.26 -12.00
N ASP A 476 20.57 3.66 -11.54
CA ASP A 476 21.33 2.63 -12.25
C ASP A 476 21.84 1.52 -11.32
N ILE A 477 22.35 0.45 -11.95
CA ILE A 477 22.85 -0.74 -11.25
C ILE A 477 24.08 -0.41 -10.38
N PRO A 478 25.13 0.27 -10.88
CA PRO A 478 26.31 0.59 -10.06
C PRO A 478 25.99 1.31 -8.74
N HIS A 479 25.17 2.36 -8.78
CA HIS A 479 24.77 3.08 -7.55
C HIS A 479 23.93 2.21 -6.62
N THR A 480 23.06 1.35 -7.18
CA THR A 480 22.28 0.40 -6.37
C THR A 480 23.20 -0.58 -5.62
N LEU A 481 24.20 -1.15 -6.30
CA LEU A 481 25.15 -2.07 -5.69
C LEU A 481 26.08 -1.37 -4.69
N GLN A 482 26.45 -0.11 -4.95
CA GLN A 482 27.18 0.72 -4.00
C GLN A 482 26.38 0.92 -2.70
N MET A 483 25.09 1.22 -2.79
CA MET A 483 24.24 1.37 -1.61
C MET A 483 24.09 0.05 -0.84
N ILE A 484 23.96 -1.09 -1.54
CA ILE A 484 23.95 -2.41 -0.88
C ILE A 484 25.28 -2.63 -0.12
N LYS A 485 26.41 -2.32 -0.75
CA LYS A 485 27.73 -2.42 -0.11
C LYS A 485 27.79 -1.55 1.15
N LEU A 486 27.30 -0.31 1.10
CA LEU A 486 27.23 0.56 2.28
C LEU A 486 26.37 -0.04 3.38
N PHE A 487 25.18 -0.56 3.08
CA PHE A 487 24.36 -1.25 4.09
C PHE A 487 25.07 -2.46 4.74
N MET A 488 25.86 -3.19 3.95
CA MET A 488 26.62 -4.35 4.42
C MET A 488 27.82 -3.95 5.30
N GLU A 489 28.56 -2.91 4.92
CA GLU A 489 29.88 -2.59 5.49
C GLU A 489 29.83 -1.44 6.52
N ASP A 490 28.89 -0.51 6.40
CA ASP A 490 28.78 0.64 7.30
C ASP A 490 27.89 0.31 8.51
N ASP A 491 28.40 0.55 9.72
CA ASP A 491 27.71 0.23 10.99
C ASP A 491 26.70 1.29 11.43
N THR A 492 26.79 2.49 10.88
CA THR A 492 26.00 3.66 11.29
C THR A 492 24.76 3.85 10.45
N TYR A 493 24.80 3.53 9.15
CA TYR A 493 23.77 3.90 8.20
C TYR A 493 22.38 3.32 8.52
N ILE A 494 22.31 2.01 8.83
CA ILE A 494 21.06 1.36 9.26
C ILE A 494 20.62 1.84 10.62
N THR A 495 21.58 2.04 11.52
CA THR A 495 21.33 2.47 12.88
C THR A 495 20.66 3.84 12.90
N ASP A 496 21.15 4.76 12.08
CA ASP A 496 20.60 6.12 11.98
C ASP A 496 19.25 6.15 11.27
N MET A 497 19.04 5.34 10.21
CA MET A 497 17.70 5.15 9.64
C MET A 497 16.71 4.61 10.67
N CYS A 498 17.09 3.63 11.48
CA CYS A 498 16.23 3.09 12.55
C CYS A 498 15.93 4.13 13.63
N LYS A 499 16.90 4.96 14.03
CA LYS A 499 16.67 6.07 14.97
C LYS A 499 15.69 7.10 14.40
N ASN A 500 15.84 7.46 13.12
CA ASN A 500 14.92 8.38 12.44
C ASN A 500 13.51 7.80 12.38
N ILE A 501 13.35 6.52 12.04
CA ILE A 501 12.04 5.84 12.05
C ILE A 501 11.40 5.91 13.45
N LYS A 502 12.16 5.66 14.53
CA LYS A 502 11.65 5.80 15.90
C LYS A 502 11.22 7.23 16.23
N LYS A 503 12.02 8.23 15.82
CA LYS A 503 11.67 9.66 15.98
C LYS A 503 10.41 10.03 15.19
N ASN A 504 10.30 9.56 13.95
CA ASN A 504 9.15 9.77 13.08
C ASN A 504 7.87 9.16 13.67
N LYS A 505 7.98 7.98 14.33
CA LYS A 505 6.87 7.40 15.11
C LYS A 505 6.44 8.31 16.27
N GLN A 506 7.38 8.85 17.04
CA GLN A 506 7.06 9.78 18.14
C GLN A 506 6.34 11.04 17.65
N MET A 507 6.68 11.50 16.43
CA MET A 507 6.01 12.61 15.76
C MET A 507 4.65 12.23 15.13
N GLY A 508 4.23 10.96 15.22
CA GLY A 508 2.97 10.49 14.66
C GLY A 508 2.95 10.35 13.14
N ILE A 509 4.10 10.41 12.46
CA ILE A 509 4.18 10.39 10.97
C ILE A 509 3.53 9.14 10.40
N TYR A 510 3.63 8.00 11.08
CA TYR A 510 3.08 6.72 10.61
C TYR A 510 1.63 6.44 11.05
N ASN A 511 0.93 7.43 11.63
CA ASN A 511 -0.44 7.26 12.14
C ASN A 511 -1.53 7.58 11.11
N GLY A 512 -1.19 7.77 9.84
CA GLY A 512 -2.14 8.24 8.83
C GLY A 512 -3.39 7.40 8.68
N ALA A 513 -3.27 6.08 8.83
CA ALA A 513 -4.43 5.20 8.78
C ALA A 513 -5.36 5.40 9.99
N TYR A 514 -4.79 5.57 11.18
CA TYR A 514 -5.56 5.90 12.39
C TYR A 514 -6.27 7.24 12.27
N GLU A 515 -5.56 8.27 11.80
CA GLU A 515 -6.14 9.62 11.69
C GLU A 515 -7.23 9.69 10.62
N ALA A 516 -7.08 8.95 9.51
CA ALA A 516 -8.15 8.81 8.51
C ALA A 516 -9.40 8.12 9.09
N VAL A 517 -9.23 7.08 9.91
CA VAL A 517 -10.33 6.40 10.60
C VAL A 517 -11.03 7.34 11.59
N LYS A 518 -10.27 8.02 12.45
CA LYS A 518 -10.81 8.98 13.42
C LYS A 518 -11.57 10.11 12.73
N LEU A 519 -11.02 10.64 11.62
CA LEU A 519 -11.66 11.65 10.81
C LEU A 519 -13.03 11.17 10.31
N ALA A 520 -13.07 10.00 9.66
CA ALA A 520 -14.30 9.46 9.08
C ALA A 520 -15.40 9.23 10.13
N VAL A 521 -15.02 8.76 11.33
CA VAL A 521 -15.96 8.55 12.44
C VAL A 521 -16.44 9.87 13.05
N ASN A 522 -15.55 10.87 13.17
CA ASN A 522 -15.93 12.17 13.72
C ASN A 522 -16.89 12.93 12.80
N MET A 523 -16.75 12.79 11.47
CA MET A 523 -17.72 13.35 10.52
C MET A 523 -19.13 12.81 10.79
N LYS A 524 -19.26 11.49 11.04
CA LYS A 524 -20.55 10.87 11.38
C LYS A 524 -21.17 11.46 12.65
N LYS A 525 -20.37 11.83 13.65
CA LYS A 525 -20.87 12.41 14.91
C LYS A 525 -21.34 13.86 14.77
N SER A 526 -20.76 14.61 13.84
CA SER A 526 -21.13 16.01 13.60
C SER A 526 -22.43 16.17 12.80
N ASP A 527 -22.90 15.10 12.14
CA ASP A 527 -24.16 15.04 11.39
C ASP A 527 -25.39 14.68 12.27
N ILE A 528 -25.17 14.30 13.53
CA ILE A 528 -26.20 14.00 14.56
C ILE A 528 -26.30 15.19 15.51
#